data_AF-A0A1V5FKJ4-F1
#
_entry.id   AF-A0A1V5FKJ4-F1
#
_cell.length_a   1.000
_cell.length_b   1.000
_cell.length_c   1.000
_cell.angle_alpha   90.00
_cell.angle_beta   90.00
_cell.angle_gamma   90.00
#
_symmetry.space_group_name_H-M   'P 1'
#
loop_
_entity.id
_entity.type
_entity.pdbx_description
1 polymer ?
#
loop_
_entity_poly.entity_id
_entity_poly.type
_entity_poly.pdbx_seq_one_letter_code
_entity_poly.pdbx_strand_id
1 'polypeptide(L)'
;MHHFGLFGPNGALPQHITEYVQERSLHYKDDTIARFCDIFQHRMILLFYRAWADCQAVTSLDNPGRDHFGRYVASLVGLGQQSLRDRDSVPDHLKLHHAGHLTRQTRNPEGLIRGLSALLRVPVSMREYCTQWLRLAEGDRTRLVSVASAGDGGQHRIELGTASSRLGQGAIAGAKVPDVQSKFRLRVGAMPLAEFERYLPGGVRFLQIRDWVRNYVGVEIAWDVQVVLERKEVPATQLGVGGRLGWTSWLAMPAARRNRDADDVILDAERLTDASAV
;
A
#
# COMPACT_ATOMS: atom_id res chain seq x y z
N MET A 1 26.48 37.04 -2.15
CA MET A 1 27.05 35.87 -1.44
C MET A 1 28.43 36.28 -0.93
N HIS A 2 28.64 36.38 0.38
CA HIS A 2 29.79 37.06 1.00
C HIS A 2 30.73 36.14 1.81
N HIS A 3 30.90 34.85 1.49
CA HIS A 3 31.47 33.92 2.49
C HIS A 3 32.53 32.90 2.06
N PHE A 4 33.17 33.04 0.90
CA PHE A 4 34.28 32.12 0.54
C PHE A 4 35.56 32.79 0.02
N GLY A 5 35.65 34.12 0.02
CA GLY A 5 36.89 34.84 -0.30
C GLY A 5 37.77 35.01 0.94
N LEU A 6 38.96 34.40 0.96
CA LEU A 6 40.01 34.67 1.95
C LEU A 6 40.57 36.08 1.77
N PHE A 7 40.64 36.54 0.52
CA PHE A 7 41.16 37.84 0.10
C PHE A 7 40.02 38.76 -0.37
N GLY A 8 40.17 40.06 -0.14
CA GLY A 8 39.24 41.10 -0.57
C GLY A 8 38.80 42.02 0.57
N PRO A 9 38.01 43.07 0.29
CA PRO A 9 37.63 44.08 1.28
C PRO A 9 36.77 43.54 2.44
N ASN A 10 36.14 42.37 2.26
CA ASN A 10 35.44 41.62 3.31
C ASN A 10 36.02 40.20 3.47
N GLY A 11 37.30 40.02 3.15
CA GLY A 11 37.99 38.74 3.26
C GLY A 11 38.24 38.35 4.71
N ALA A 12 38.37 37.04 4.98
CA ALA A 12 38.62 36.55 6.33
C ALA A 12 40.06 36.81 6.82
N LEU A 13 41.01 37.05 5.91
CA LEU A 13 42.39 37.34 6.26
C LEU A 13 42.60 38.84 6.54
N PRO A 14 43.58 39.19 7.39
CA PRO A 14 43.94 40.58 7.63
C PRO A 14 44.24 41.34 6.34
N GLN A 15 43.86 42.62 6.32
CA GLN A 15 44.00 43.49 5.14
C GLN A 15 45.43 43.51 4.56
N HIS A 16 46.45 43.56 5.42
CA HIS A 16 47.85 43.59 4.99
C HIS A 16 48.28 42.34 4.19
N ILE A 17 47.69 41.17 4.47
CA ILE A 17 47.96 39.93 3.71
C ILE A 17 47.28 39.99 2.35
N THR A 18 46.07 40.56 2.28
CA THR A 18 45.35 40.77 1.03
C THR A 18 46.13 41.71 0.11
N GLU A 19 46.64 42.83 0.64
CA GLU A 19 47.46 43.79 -0.10
C GLU A 19 48.77 43.14 -0.59
N TYR A 20 49.43 42.34 0.24
CA TYR A 20 50.64 41.62 -0.13
C TYR A 20 50.41 40.63 -1.30
N VAL A 21 49.33 39.85 -1.23
CA VAL A 21 48.97 38.90 -2.31
C VAL A 21 48.58 39.65 -3.58
N GLN A 22 47.88 40.78 -3.45
CA GLN A 22 47.53 41.65 -4.57
C GLN A 22 48.78 42.25 -5.24
N GLU A 23 49.75 42.73 -4.46
CA GLU A 23 51.00 43.29 -4.96
C GLU A 23 51.81 42.24 -5.73
N ARG A 24 51.94 41.02 -5.20
CA ARG A 24 52.63 39.91 -5.90
C ARG A 24 51.95 39.51 -7.20
N SER A 25 50.63 39.41 -7.21
CA SER A 25 49.89 39.06 -8.42
C SER A 25 49.99 40.15 -9.49
N LEU A 26 49.82 41.43 -9.13
CA LEU A 26 49.80 42.54 -10.07
C LEU A 26 51.20 42.97 -10.56
N HIS A 27 52.16 43.11 -9.65
CA HIS A 27 53.49 43.65 -9.97
C HIS A 27 54.52 42.57 -10.31
N TYR A 28 54.44 41.41 -9.64
CA TYR A 28 55.43 40.35 -9.79
C TYR A 28 54.92 39.15 -10.61
N LYS A 29 53.65 39.17 -11.06
CA LYS A 29 52.98 38.07 -11.79
C LYS A 29 53.11 36.72 -11.07
N ASP A 30 53.11 36.75 -9.74
CA ASP A 30 53.31 35.60 -8.88
C ASP A 30 52.01 35.28 -8.12
N ASP A 31 51.26 34.31 -8.62
CA ASP A 31 49.99 33.86 -8.03
C ASP A 31 50.17 32.72 -7.01
N THR A 32 51.40 32.35 -6.65
CA THR A 32 51.67 31.13 -5.85
C THR A 32 50.87 31.07 -4.55
N ILE A 33 50.83 32.16 -3.78
CA ILE A 33 50.12 32.24 -2.50
C ILE A 33 48.60 32.19 -2.71
N ALA A 34 48.08 32.90 -3.71
CA ALA A 34 46.66 32.87 -4.05
C ALA A 34 46.22 31.45 -4.45
N ARG A 35 47.00 30.78 -5.31
CA ARG A 35 46.75 29.39 -5.74
C ARG A 35 46.90 28.38 -4.61
N PHE A 36 47.84 28.60 -3.68
CA PHE A 36 47.96 27.76 -2.49
C PHE A 36 46.71 27.87 -1.61
N CYS A 37 46.23 29.09 -1.37
CA CYS A 37 44.98 29.34 -0.64
C CYS A 37 43.74 28.77 -1.35
N ASP A 38 43.70 28.83 -2.69
CA ASP A 38 42.62 28.25 -3.50
C ASP A 38 42.44 26.74 -3.23
N ILE A 39 43.50 25.98 -2.96
CA ILE A 39 43.40 24.54 -2.65
C ILE A 39 42.50 24.30 -1.43
N PHE A 40 42.67 25.12 -0.38
CA PHE A 40 41.88 25.01 0.83
C PHE A 40 40.46 25.55 0.62
N GLN A 41 40.33 26.72 -0.02
CA GLN A 41 39.02 27.31 -0.31
C GLN A 41 38.16 26.42 -1.18
N HIS A 42 38.73 25.84 -2.24
CA HIS A 42 38.04 24.91 -3.11
C HIS A 42 37.47 23.73 -2.33
N ARG A 43 38.28 23.10 -1.46
CA ARG A 43 37.81 21.97 -0.64
C ARG A 43 36.73 22.39 0.36
N MET A 44 36.85 23.55 1.00
CA MET A 44 35.84 24.06 1.92
C MET A 44 34.50 24.35 1.22
N ILE A 45 34.53 24.97 0.04
CA ILE A 45 33.32 25.22 -0.77
C ILE A 45 32.65 23.90 -1.16
N LEU A 46 33.44 22.91 -1.60
CA LEU A 46 32.91 21.58 -1.93
C LEU A 46 32.26 20.90 -0.72
N LEU A 47 32.88 20.96 0.45
CA LEU A 47 32.32 20.39 1.68
C LEU A 47 31.05 21.13 2.11
N PHE A 48 31.02 22.46 2.01
CA PHE A 48 29.83 23.25 2.28
C PHE A 48 28.67 22.85 1.36
N TYR A 49 28.93 22.74 0.06
CA TYR A 49 27.89 22.35 -0.89
C TYR A 49 27.44 20.90 -0.69
N ARG A 50 28.34 19.98 -0.32
CA ARG A 50 27.98 18.61 0.05
C ARG A 50 27.10 18.57 1.30
N ALA A 51 27.47 19.27 2.37
CA ALA A 51 26.67 19.33 3.58
C ALA A 51 25.29 19.98 3.31
N TRP A 52 25.24 21.00 2.46
CA TRP A 52 23.98 21.57 2.00
C TRP A 52 23.15 20.53 1.24
N ALA A 53 23.73 19.83 0.26
CA ALA A 53 23.06 18.83 -0.56
C ALA A 53 22.56 17.63 0.25
N ASP A 54 23.34 17.17 1.24
CA ASP A 54 22.98 16.05 2.12
C ASP A 54 21.75 16.37 2.99
N CYS A 55 21.53 17.64 3.31
CA CYS A 55 20.34 18.11 4.04
C CYS A 55 19.10 18.30 3.14
N GLN A 56 19.24 18.21 1.81
CA GLN A 56 18.13 18.41 0.87
C GLN A 56 17.54 17.06 0.41
N ALA A 57 16.29 16.80 0.82
CA ALA A 57 15.57 15.57 0.44
C ALA A 57 15.40 15.43 -1.08
N VAL A 58 15.18 16.54 -1.79
CA VAL A 58 15.00 16.54 -3.26
C VAL A 58 16.28 16.08 -3.95
N THR A 59 17.43 16.64 -3.57
CA THR A 59 18.74 16.25 -4.11
C THR A 59 19.09 14.80 -3.79
N SER A 60 18.67 14.30 -2.62
CA SER A 60 18.85 12.90 -2.22
C SER A 60 18.02 11.96 -3.10
N LEU A 61 16.80 12.36 -3.49
CA LEU A 61 15.90 11.57 -4.35
C LEU A 61 16.41 11.42 -5.79
N ASP A 62 17.05 12.45 -6.35
CA ASP A 62 17.64 12.41 -7.70
C ASP A 62 18.78 11.39 -7.84
N ASN A 63 19.34 10.91 -6.70
CA ASN A 63 20.37 9.88 -6.67
C ASN A 63 19.92 8.68 -5.81
N PRO A 64 19.20 7.70 -6.38
CA PRO A 64 18.66 6.56 -5.63
C PRO A 64 19.72 5.75 -4.85
N GLY A 65 20.97 5.75 -5.30
CA GLY A 65 22.08 5.09 -4.61
C GLY A 65 22.55 5.81 -3.33
N ARG A 66 22.15 7.08 -3.15
CA ARG A 66 22.46 7.94 -1.99
C ARG A 66 21.21 8.55 -1.36
N ASP A 67 20.04 7.94 -1.59
CA ASP A 67 18.79 8.40 -1.01
C ASP A 67 18.68 7.99 0.48
N HIS A 68 19.35 8.76 1.34
CA HIS A 68 19.30 8.56 2.78
C HIS A 68 17.93 8.93 3.35
N PHE A 69 17.32 10.00 2.83
CA PHE A 69 16.02 10.45 3.30
C PHE A 69 14.93 9.41 3.03
N GLY A 70 14.83 8.91 1.80
CA GLY A 70 13.89 7.85 1.44
C GLY A 70 14.15 6.57 2.23
N ARG A 71 15.40 6.22 2.53
CA ARG A 71 15.71 5.10 3.43
C ARG A 71 15.18 5.31 4.85
N TYR A 72 15.28 6.53 5.40
CA TYR A 72 14.73 6.81 6.73
C TYR A 72 13.21 6.72 6.74
N VAL A 73 12.53 7.30 5.74
CA VAL A 73 11.07 7.18 5.57
C VAL A 73 10.67 5.71 5.41
N ALA A 74 11.39 4.95 4.57
CA ALA A 74 11.17 3.52 4.38
C ALA A 74 11.28 2.75 5.70
N SER A 75 12.22 3.10 6.56
CA SER A 75 12.42 2.44 7.85
C SER A 75 11.22 2.64 8.79
N LEU A 76 10.51 3.77 8.71
CA LEU A 76 9.30 4.03 9.50
C LEU A 76 8.13 3.13 9.10
N VAL A 77 8.09 2.68 7.84
CA VAL A 77 7.01 1.84 7.29
C VAL A 77 7.44 0.38 7.11
N GLY A 78 8.59 -0.02 7.66
CA GLY A 78 9.06 -1.41 7.61
C GLY A 78 9.79 -1.81 6.32
N LEU A 79 10.14 -0.87 5.45
CA LEU A 79 10.88 -1.08 4.18
C LEU A 79 12.36 -0.63 4.24
N GLY A 80 12.89 -0.47 5.47
CA GLY A 80 14.25 0.05 5.69
C GLY A 80 15.38 -0.88 5.25
N GLN A 81 15.13 -2.19 5.19
CA GLN A 81 16.10 -3.18 4.74
C GLN A 81 15.98 -3.40 3.22
N GLN A 82 17.11 -3.62 2.55
CA GLN A 82 17.13 -3.85 1.11
C GLN A 82 16.37 -5.11 0.69
N SER A 83 16.39 -6.15 1.54
CA SER A 83 15.63 -7.40 1.32
C SER A 83 14.11 -7.22 1.40
N LEU A 84 13.63 -6.10 1.97
CA LEU A 84 12.21 -5.79 2.11
C LEU A 84 11.68 -4.90 0.98
N ARG A 85 12.56 -4.42 0.10
CA ARG A 85 12.20 -3.62 -1.06
C ARG A 85 11.81 -4.50 -2.25
N ASP A 86 10.95 -3.97 -3.11
CA ASP A 86 10.52 -4.60 -4.37
C ASP A 86 9.98 -6.04 -4.20
N ARG A 87 9.32 -6.33 -3.06
CA ARG A 87 8.81 -7.67 -2.71
C ARG A 87 7.44 -8.00 -3.28
N ASP A 88 6.75 -7.01 -3.84
CA ASP A 88 5.37 -7.14 -4.29
C ASP A 88 5.13 -6.30 -5.55
N SER A 89 3.91 -6.35 -6.08
CA SER A 89 3.56 -5.66 -7.33
C SER A 89 3.36 -4.14 -7.19
N VAL A 90 3.43 -3.60 -5.97
CA VAL A 90 3.26 -2.17 -5.70
C VAL A 90 4.63 -1.48 -5.66
N PRO A 91 4.85 -0.42 -6.46
CA PRO A 91 6.10 0.34 -6.41
C PRO A 91 6.39 0.90 -5.01
N ASP A 92 7.60 0.69 -4.50
CA ASP A 92 7.96 1.14 -3.15
C ASP A 92 7.88 2.66 -2.99
N HIS A 93 8.19 3.42 -4.05
CA HIS A 93 8.05 4.88 -4.01
C HIS A 93 6.60 5.33 -3.73
N LEU A 94 5.60 4.57 -4.17
CA LEU A 94 4.20 4.84 -3.81
C LEU A 94 3.96 4.61 -2.32
N LYS A 95 4.53 3.54 -1.76
CA LYS A 95 4.46 3.25 -0.31
C LYS A 95 5.10 4.40 0.48
N LEU A 96 6.26 4.90 0.04
CA LEU A 96 6.93 6.06 0.65
C LEU A 96 6.10 7.34 0.57
N HIS A 97 5.46 7.60 -0.59
CA HIS A 97 4.58 8.76 -0.74
C HIS A 97 3.41 8.73 0.25
N HIS A 98 2.87 7.55 0.55
CA HIS A 98 1.81 7.35 1.54
C HIS A 98 2.32 6.93 2.93
N ALA A 99 3.60 7.17 3.25
CA ALA A 99 4.17 6.78 4.53
C ALA A 99 3.38 7.35 5.72
N GLY A 100 2.88 8.58 5.62
CA GLY A 100 2.06 9.20 6.66
C GLY A 100 0.77 8.46 7.01
N HIS A 101 0.24 7.62 6.10
CA HIS A 101 -0.87 6.70 6.39
C HIS A 101 -0.40 5.34 6.87
N LEU A 102 0.71 4.82 6.33
CA LEU A 102 1.25 3.50 6.68
C LEU A 102 1.90 3.44 8.06
N THR A 103 2.49 4.54 8.54
CA THR A 103 3.12 4.62 9.87
C THR A 103 2.09 4.61 11.00
N ARG A 104 0.82 4.88 10.72
CA ARG A 104 -0.24 4.92 11.74
C ARG A 104 -0.62 3.49 12.16
N GLN A 105 -0.80 3.30 13.46
CA GLN A 105 -1.32 2.04 13.98
C GLN A 105 -2.79 1.82 13.57
N THR A 106 -3.61 2.87 13.68
CA THR A 106 -5.01 2.83 13.24
C THR A 106 -5.10 2.90 11.72
N ARG A 107 -5.70 1.88 11.12
CA ARG A 107 -5.96 1.79 9.68
C ARG A 107 -7.31 2.43 9.36
N ASN A 108 -7.31 3.50 8.59
CA ASN A 108 -8.52 4.23 8.23
C ASN A 108 -8.88 3.99 6.75
N PRO A 109 -10.18 4.04 6.39
CA PRO A 109 -10.67 3.94 5.01
C PRO A 109 -9.91 4.83 4.02
N GLU A 110 -9.70 6.09 4.40
CA GLU A 110 -9.10 7.08 3.51
C GLU A 110 -7.66 6.70 3.12
N GLY A 111 -6.84 6.23 4.07
CA GLY A 111 -5.45 5.86 3.79
C GLY A 111 -5.36 4.75 2.75
N LEU A 112 -6.25 3.76 2.84
CA LEU A 112 -6.35 2.67 1.87
C LEU A 112 -6.79 3.19 0.49
N ILE A 113 -7.86 3.98 0.45
CA ILE A 113 -8.45 4.49 -0.79
C ILE A 113 -7.50 5.43 -1.52
N ARG A 114 -6.79 6.32 -0.81
CA ARG A 114 -5.85 7.29 -1.41
C ARG A 114 -4.73 6.60 -2.18
N GLY A 115 -4.11 5.59 -1.57
CA GLY A 115 -3.05 4.82 -2.23
C GLY A 115 -3.53 4.05 -3.45
N LEU A 116 -4.68 3.38 -3.35
CA LEU A 116 -5.28 2.69 -4.49
C LEU A 116 -5.67 3.65 -5.60
N SER A 117 -6.26 4.80 -5.27
CA SER A 117 -6.65 5.82 -6.26
C SER A 117 -5.42 6.35 -7.01
N ALA A 118 -4.31 6.60 -6.29
CA ALA A 118 -3.07 7.06 -6.89
C ALA A 118 -2.42 5.99 -7.79
N LEU A 119 -2.42 4.72 -7.36
CA LEU A 119 -1.85 3.59 -8.10
C LEU A 119 -2.64 3.23 -9.36
N LEU A 120 -3.96 3.19 -9.22
CA LEU A 120 -4.86 2.67 -10.25
C LEU A 120 -5.31 3.76 -11.23
N ARG A 121 -5.35 5.03 -10.79
CA ARG A 121 -5.87 6.17 -11.56
C ARG A 121 -7.34 5.99 -11.99
N VAL A 122 -8.11 5.26 -11.19
CA VAL A 122 -9.56 5.10 -11.34
C VAL A 122 -10.25 5.44 -10.03
N PRO A 123 -11.56 5.75 -10.03
CA PRO A 123 -12.30 6.00 -8.80
C PRO A 123 -12.30 4.77 -7.90
N VAL A 124 -11.91 4.94 -6.63
CA VAL A 124 -11.95 3.89 -5.62
C VAL A 124 -12.77 4.37 -4.44
N SER A 125 -13.62 3.50 -3.92
CA SER A 125 -14.42 3.74 -2.73
C SER A 125 -14.48 2.46 -1.89
N MET A 126 -14.78 2.61 -0.60
CA MET A 126 -14.90 1.47 0.29
C MET A 126 -16.28 1.44 0.93
N ARG A 127 -16.87 0.25 0.99
CA ARG A 127 -18.06 -0.03 1.77
C ARG A 127 -17.64 -0.82 3.00
N GLU A 128 -17.76 -0.18 4.15
CA GLU A 128 -17.55 -0.81 5.45
C GLU A 128 -18.72 -1.73 5.82
N TYR A 129 -18.46 -2.62 6.78
CA TYR A 129 -19.48 -3.47 7.39
C TYR A 129 -20.29 -4.32 6.40
N CYS A 130 -19.58 -5.10 5.58
CA CYS A 130 -20.20 -5.98 4.60
C CYS A 130 -20.56 -7.33 5.22
N THR A 131 -21.76 -7.84 4.93
CA THR A 131 -22.17 -9.16 5.40
C THR A 131 -21.35 -10.28 4.76
N GLN A 132 -20.89 -11.21 5.58
CA GLN A 132 -20.25 -12.45 5.18
C GLN A 132 -20.74 -13.62 6.01
N TRP A 133 -20.46 -14.83 5.54
CA TRP A 133 -20.76 -16.05 6.26
C TRP A 133 -19.46 -16.67 6.78
N LEU A 134 -19.29 -16.67 8.10
CA LEU A 134 -18.19 -17.37 8.77
C LEU A 134 -18.55 -18.86 8.87
N ARG A 135 -17.63 -19.74 8.50
CA ARG A 135 -17.84 -21.19 8.60
C ARG A 135 -17.35 -21.67 9.96
N LEU A 136 -18.23 -22.36 10.68
CA LEU A 136 -17.88 -22.94 11.98
C LEU A 136 -17.07 -24.22 11.81
N ALA A 137 -16.02 -24.36 12.61
CA ALA A 137 -15.27 -25.61 12.76
C ALA A 137 -16.20 -26.72 13.28
N GLU A 138 -15.88 -27.97 12.99
CA GLU A 138 -16.79 -29.08 13.31
C GLU A 138 -17.05 -29.28 14.80
N GLY A 139 -16.09 -28.88 15.65
CA GLY A 139 -16.22 -28.91 17.11
C GLY A 139 -17.06 -27.77 17.68
N ASP A 140 -17.16 -26.65 16.96
CA ASP A 140 -17.94 -25.47 17.41
C ASP A 140 -19.40 -25.55 16.96
N ARG A 141 -19.72 -26.48 16.06
CA ARG A 141 -21.10 -26.72 15.64
C ARG A 141 -21.87 -27.35 16.79
N THR A 142 -23.08 -26.86 16.99
CA THR A 142 -24.02 -27.44 17.95
C THR A 142 -24.33 -28.89 17.57
N ARG A 143 -24.12 -29.79 18.51
CA ARG A 143 -24.47 -31.21 18.39
C ARG A 143 -25.38 -31.58 19.53
N LEU A 144 -26.31 -32.49 19.27
CA LEU A 144 -27.05 -33.14 20.33
C LEU A 144 -26.11 -34.12 21.03
N VAL A 145 -25.83 -33.87 22.29
CA VAL A 145 -25.00 -34.74 23.12
C VAL A 145 -25.89 -35.50 24.09
N SER A 146 -25.63 -36.79 24.28
CA SER A 146 -26.36 -37.60 25.25
C SER A 146 -26.09 -37.08 26.66
N VAL A 147 -27.15 -36.79 27.41
CA VAL A 147 -27.07 -36.50 28.84
C VAL A 147 -27.16 -37.84 29.57
N ALA A 148 -26.06 -38.30 30.17
CA ALA A 148 -26.11 -39.46 31.06
C ALA A 148 -26.42 -38.95 32.47
N SER A 149 -27.54 -39.41 33.04
CA SER A 149 -27.77 -39.26 34.48
C SER A 149 -26.75 -40.11 35.23
N ALA A 150 -26.17 -39.58 36.31
CA ALA A 150 -25.25 -40.32 37.16
C ALA A 150 -26.02 -41.41 37.94
N GLY A 151 -26.21 -42.57 37.31
CA GLY A 151 -26.83 -43.74 37.94
C GLY A 151 -28.33 -43.62 38.21
N ASP A 152 -28.94 -44.77 38.49
CA ASP A 152 -30.35 -44.91 38.89
C ASP A 152 -30.54 -44.24 40.26
N GLY A 153 -31.02 -42.99 40.27
CA GLY A 153 -31.28 -42.19 41.48
C GLY A 153 -30.38 -40.98 41.75
N GLY A 154 -29.39 -40.68 40.90
CA GLY A 154 -28.53 -39.51 41.08
C GLY A 154 -29.17 -38.20 40.59
N GLN A 155 -29.36 -37.22 41.50
CA GLN A 155 -29.82 -35.86 41.16
C GLN A 155 -28.79 -35.05 40.34
N HIS A 156 -27.59 -35.58 40.12
CA HIS A 156 -26.51 -34.91 39.39
C HIS A 156 -26.51 -35.33 37.92
N ARG A 157 -26.91 -34.40 37.04
CA ARG A 157 -26.77 -34.52 35.58
C ARG A 157 -25.29 -34.37 35.21
N ILE A 158 -24.68 -35.41 34.63
CA ILE A 158 -23.35 -35.29 34.02
C ILE A 158 -23.57 -34.90 32.56
N GLU A 159 -23.38 -33.62 32.26
CA GLU A 159 -23.51 -33.11 30.90
C GLU A 159 -22.20 -33.35 30.15
N LEU A 160 -22.21 -34.30 29.21
CA LEU A 160 -21.05 -34.63 28.36
C LEU A 160 -20.87 -33.64 27.18
N GLY A 161 -21.50 -32.46 27.22
CA GLY A 161 -21.53 -31.48 26.12
C GLY A 161 -20.64 -30.26 26.35
N THR A 162 -20.15 -29.68 25.24
CA THR A 162 -19.50 -28.37 25.22
C THR A 162 -20.51 -27.24 25.40
N ALA A 163 -20.05 -26.04 25.81
CA ALA A 163 -20.91 -24.85 25.96
C ALA A 163 -21.69 -24.49 24.66
N SER A 164 -21.18 -24.86 23.49
CA SER A 164 -21.81 -24.70 22.17
C SER A 164 -23.04 -25.60 21.95
N SER A 165 -23.37 -26.50 22.89
CA SER A 165 -24.52 -27.41 22.81
C SER A 165 -25.74 -26.93 23.62
N ARG A 166 -25.62 -25.80 24.32
CA ARG A 166 -26.68 -25.28 25.20
C ARG A 166 -27.39 -24.06 24.61
N LEU A 167 -28.73 -24.12 24.56
CA LEU A 167 -29.58 -23.01 24.13
C LEU A 167 -29.41 -21.81 25.08
N GLY A 168 -29.30 -20.61 24.52
CA GLY A 168 -29.11 -19.35 25.27
C GLY A 168 -27.68 -19.11 25.77
N GLN A 169 -26.75 -20.07 25.61
CA GLN A 169 -25.34 -19.91 25.96
C GLN A 169 -24.45 -19.90 24.71
N GLY A 170 -24.65 -20.86 23.80
CA GLY A 170 -23.78 -20.97 22.63
C GLY A 170 -24.31 -21.87 21.52
N ALA A 171 -25.55 -22.34 21.59
CA ALA A 171 -26.16 -23.11 20.51
C ALA A 171 -26.35 -22.24 19.26
N ILE A 172 -25.82 -22.69 18.13
CA ILE A 172 -25.90 -22.04 16.83
C ILE A 172 -26.57 -22.99 15.83
N ALA A 173 -27.49 -22.46 15.05
CA ALA A 173 -28.15 -23.20 13.99
C ALA A 173 -27.28 -23.27 12.72
N GLY A 174 -26.94 -24.48 12.30
CA GLY A 174 -26.25 -24.74 11.03
C GLY A 174 -24.72 -24.66 11.10
N ALA A 175 -24.08 -24.64 9.93
CA ALA A 175 -22.63 -24.69 9.81
C ALA A 175 -21.97 -23.32 9.59
N LYS A 176 -22.76 -22.24 9.54
CA LYS A 176 -22.29 -20.89 9.23
C LYS A 176 -23.01 -19.84 10.06
N VAL A 177 -22.31 -18.75 10.39
CA VAL A 177 -22.83 -17.60 11.15
C VAL A 177 -22.69 -16.34 10.31
N PRO A 178 -23.71 -15.47 10.26
CA PRO A 178 -23.58 -14.18 9.58
C PRO A 178 -22.69 -13.25 10.41
N ASP A 179 -21.70 -12.65 9.75
CA ASP A 179 -20.85 -11.61 10.31
C ASP A 179 -20.94 -10.34 9.46
N VAL A 180 -20.91 -9.19 10.09
CA VAL A 180 -20.96 -7.87 9.42
C VAL A 180 -19.79 -6.99 9.84
N GLN A 181 -19.04 -7.35 10.88
CA GLN A 181 -18.03 -6.46 11.46
C GLN A 181 -16.63 -6.66 10.86
N SER A 182 -16.33 -7.86 10.36
CA SER A 182 -14.96 -8.23 9.95
C SER A 182 -14.78 -8.32 8.45
N LYS A 183 -15.62 -7.62 7.68
CA LYS A 183 -15.47 -7.51 6.22
C LYS A 183 -15.77 -6.14 5.66
N PHE A 184 -14.93 -5.71 4.72
CA PHE A 184 -15.18 -4.54 3.88
C PHE A 184 -15.15 -4.90 2.39
N ARG A 185 -15.68 -4.00 1.56
CA ARG A 185 -15.69 -4.13 0.10
C ARG A 185 -15.04 -2.93 -0.55
N LEU A 186 -14.07 -3.16 -1.42
CA LEU A 186 -13.48 -2.13 -2.27
C LEU A 186 -14.24 -2.05 -3.58
N ARG A 187 -14.85 -0.91 -3.87
CA ARG A 187 -15.51 -0.65 -5.13
C ARG A 187 -14.58 0.18 -6.02
N VAL A 188 -14.20 -0.38 -7.15
CA VAL A 188 -13.20 0.18 -8.09
C VAL A 188 -13.87 0.43 -9.44
N GLY A 189 -13.82 1.67 -9.93
CA GLY A 189 -14.49 2.10 -11.16
C GLY A 189 -15.66 3.06 -10.93
N ALA A 190 -16.44 3.43 -11.95
CA ALA A 190 -16.53 2.83 -13.29
C ALA A 190 -15.31 3.03 -14.20
N MET A 191 -15.09 2.11 -15.14
CA MET A 191 -13.96 2.11 -16.08
C MET A 191 -14.34 1.41 -17.41
N PRO A 192 -13.54 1.58 -18.49
CA PRO A 192 -13.76 0.87 -19.76
C PRO A 192 -13.38 -0.62 -19.70
N LEU A 193 -13.88 -1.42 -20.65
CA LEU A 193 -13.70 -2.88 -20.65
C LEU A 193 -12.22 -3.31 -20.67
N ALA A 194 -11.39 -2.61 -21.45
CA ALA A 194 -9.96 -2.90 -21.54
C ALA A 194 -9.23 -2.74 -20.20
N GLU A 195 -9.63 -1.74 -19.38
CA GLU A 195 -9.05 -1.57 -18.05
C GLU A 195 -9.67 -2.58 -17.06
N PHE A 196 -10.98 -2.84 -17.17
CA PHE A 196 -11.70 -3.83 -16.36
C PHE A 196 -11.05 -5.22 -16.40
N GLU A 197 -10.66 -5.70 -17.58
CA GLU A 197 -10.04 -7.03 -17.74
C GLU A 197 -8.71 -7.17 -16.99
N ARG A 198 -8.02 -6.06 -16.71
CA ARG A 198 -6.75 -6.05 -15.96
C ARG A 198 -6.95 -6.28 -14.46
N TYR A 199 -8.17 -6.07 -13.95
CA TYR A 199 -8.57 -6.33 -12.56
C TYR A 199 -9.09 -7.74 -12.32
N LEU A 200 -9.28 -8.52 -13.38
CA LEU A 200 -9.68 -9.92 -13.26
C LEU A 200 -8.51 -10.77 -12.72
N PRO A 201 -8.80 -11.92 -12.11
CA PRO A 201 -7.76 -12.80 -11.56
C PRO A 201 -6.68 -13.13 -12.59
N GLY A 202 -5.41 -13.09 -12.13
CA GLY A 202 -4.21 -13.19 -12.98
C GLY A 202 -3.76 -11.87 -13.63
N GLY A 203 -4.55 -10.80 -13.54
CA GLY A 203 -4.18 -9.48 -14.04
C GLY A 203 -3.20 -8.73 -13.14
N VAL A 204 -2.41 -7.81 -13.72
CA VAL A 204 -1.46 -7.00 -12.97
C VAL A 204 -2.15 -6.10 -11.94
N ARG A 205 -3.30 -5.49 -12.30
CA ARG A 205 -4.04 -4.60 -11.37
C ARG A 205 -4.66 -5.38 -10.22
N PHE A 206 -5.06 -6.62 -10.46
CA PHE A 206 -5.57 -7.51 -9.41
C PHE A 206 -4.52 -7.75 -8.32
N LEU A 207 -3.28 -8.09 -8.72
CA LEU A 207 -2.16 -8.27 -7.79
C LEU A 207 -1.84 -6.98 -7.04
N GLN A 208 -1.84 -5.84 -7.73
CA GLN A 208 -1.57 -4.52 -7.15
C GLN A 208 -2.56 -4.14 -6.04
N ILE A 209 -3.86 -4.41 -6.24
CA ILE A 209 -4.86 -4.15 -5.19
C ILE A 209 -4.58 -5.03 -3.98
N ARG A 210 -4.39 -6.34 -4.20
CA ARG A 210 -4.14 -7.30 -3.13
C ARG A 210 -2.91 -6.91 -2.32
N ASP A 211 -1.79 -6.66 -2.99
CA ASP A 211 -0.53 -6.34 -2.34
C ASP A 211 -0.61 -5.01 -1.58
N TRP A 212 -1.32 -4.01 -2.11
CA TRP A 212 -1.58 -2.77 -1.38
C TRP A 212 -2.44 -2.98 -0.13
N VAL A 213 -3.53 -3.76 -0.25
CA VAL A 213 -4.39 -4.07 0.89
C VAL A 213 -3.61 -4.85 1.95
N ARG A 214 -2.77 -5.82 1.57
CA ARG A 214 -1.91 -6.56 2.51
C ARG A 214 -0.88 -5.64 3.19
N ASN A 215 -0.28 -4.70 2.47
CA ASN A 215 0.64 -3.72 3.05
C ASN A 215 -0.07 -2.74 4.02
N TYR A 216 -1.36 -2.44 3.79
CA TYR A 216 -2.10 -1.46 4.59
C TYR A 216 -2.91 -2.06 5.74
N VAL A 217 -3.58 -3.20 5.55
CA VAL A 217 -4.47 -3.83 6.55
C VAL A 217 -3.86 -5.12 7.10
N GLY A 218 -2.89 -5.72 6.42
CA GLY A 218 -2.40 -7.06 6.75
C GLY A 218 -3.35 -8.15 6.25
N VAL A 219 -3.52 -9.20 7.05
CA VAL A 219 -4.35 -10.38 6.74
C VAL A 219 -5.49 -10.59 7.73
N GLU A 220 -5.81 -9.57 8.53
CA GLU A 220 -6.70 -9.69 9.69
C GLU A 220 -8.18 -9.56 9.34
N ILE A 221 -8.51 -8.79 8.29
CA ILE A 221 -9.88 -8.44 7.93
C ILE A 221 -10.20 -9.02 6.56
N ALA A 222 -11.36 -9.69 6.44
CA ALA A 222 -11.82 -10.21 5.17
C ALA A 222 -12.18 -9.06 4.23
N TRP A 223 -11.95 -9.23 2.94
CA TRP A 223 -12.27 -8.19 1.97
C TRP A 223 -12.59 -8.76 0.60
N ASP A 224 -13.37 -8.01 -0.18
CA ASP A 224 -13.61 -8.30 -1.58
C ASP A 224 -13.52 -7.04 -2.45
N VAL A 225 -13.26 -7.23 -3.74
CA VAL A 225 -13.21 -6.17 -4.74
C VAL A 225 -14.44 -6.28 -5.62
N GLN A 226 -15.23 -5.22 -5.65
CA GLN A 226 -16.28 -5.03 -6.65
C GLN A 226 -15.75 -4.15 -7.76
N VAL A 227 -15.55 -4.73 -8.94
CA VAL A 227 -15.07 -4.00 -10.12
C VAL A 227 -16.30 -3.51 -10.88
N VAL A 228 -16.31 -2.22 -11.23
CA VAL A 228 -17.44 -1.56 -11.88
C VAL A 228 -17.08 -1.25 -13.33
N LEU A 229 -17.86 -1.78 -14.26
CA LEU A 229 -17.71 -1.57 -15.70
C LEU A 229 -18.71 -0.52 -16.18
N GLU A 230 -18.25 0.45 -16.96
CA GLU A 230 -19.13 1.48 -17.53
C GLU A 230 -20.25 0.86 -18.37
N ARG A 231 -21.49 1.32 -18.16
CA ARG A 231 -22.69 0.75 -18.82
C ARG A 231 -22.60 0.60 -20.34
N LYS A 232 -21.83 1.49 -21.01
CA LYS A 232 -21.67 1.53 -22.47
C LYS A 232 -20.72 0.46 -22.99
N GLU A 233 -19.80 0.03 -22.13
CA GLU A 233 -18.69 -0.88 -22.44
C GLU A 233 -19.01 -2.33 -22.07
N VAL A 234 -20.18 -2.58 -21.48
CA VAL A 234 -20.57 -3.93 -21.05
C VAL A 234 -20.92 -4.78 -22.28
N PRO A 235 -20.13 -5.82 -22.60
CA PRO A 235 -20.33 -6.62 -23.80
C PRO A 235 -21.62 -7.44 -23.71
N ALA A 236 -22.24 -7.69 -24.87
CA ALA A 236 -23.30 -8.67 -24.99
C ALA A 236 -22.65 -10.06 -25.16
N THR A 237 -22.95 -11.00 -24.26
CA THR A 237 -22.42 -12.35 -24.38
C THR A 237 -22.92 -13.01 -25.65
N GLN A 238 -22.02 -13.53 -26.47
CA GLN A 238 -22.31 -14.33 -27.65
C GLN A 238 -21.60 -15.67 -27.52
N LEU A 239 -22.27 -16.76 -27.90
CA LEU A 239 -21.64 -18.09 -27.90
C LEU A 239 -20.50 -18.11 -28.92
N GLY A 240 -19.36 -18.70 -28.56
CA GLY A 240 -18.18 -18.83 -29.42
C GLY A 240 -17.30 -17.58 -29.51
N VAL A 241 -17.79 -16.41 -29.08
CA VAL A 241 -17.00 -15.19 -28.92
C VAL A 241 -16.62 -15.12 -27.44
N GLY A 242 -15.33 -15.18 -27.13
CA GLY A 242 -14.80 -15.40 -25.78
C GLY A 242 -15.47 -14.60 -24.67
N GLY A 243 -15.56 -15.22 -23.49
CA GLY A 243 -16.08 -14.63 -22.27
C GLY A 243 -15.83 -15.57 -21.09
N ARG A 244 -15.29 -15.03 -20.00
CA ARG A 244 -15.04 -15.76 -18.75
C ARG A 244 -16.33 -15.74 -17.92
N LEU A 245 -16.92 -16.93 -17.71
CA LEU A 245 -18.16 -17.08 -16.98
C LEU A 245 -18.06 -16.45 -15.58
N GLY A 246 -19.03 -15.60 -15.24
CA GLY A 246 -19.08 -14.91 -13.95
C GLY A 246 -18.19 -13.65 -13.85
N TRP A 247 -17.35 -13.37 -14.86
CA TRP A 247 -16.47 -12.19 -14.87
C TRP A 247 -16.75 -11.25 -16.06
N THR A 248 -16.97 -11.80 -17.25
CA THR A 248 -17.16 -11.01 -18.49
C THR A 248 -18.39 -11.44 -19.30
N SER A 249 -19.22 -12.30 -18.72
CA SER A 249 -20.41 -12.84 -19.36
C SER A 249 -21.69 -12.18 -18.83
N TRP A 250 -22.17 -11.11 -19.48
CA TRP A 250 -23.49 -10.54 -19.20
C TRP A 250 -24.53 -11.00 -20.21
N LEU A 251 -25.69 -11.43 -19.71
CA LEU A 251 -26.84 -11.75 -20.56
C LEU A 251 -27.20 -10.55 -21.44
N ALA A 252 -27.43 -10.84 -22.72
CA ALA A 252 -27.56 -9.85 -23.78
C ALA A 252 -28.63 -8.80 -23.43
N MET A 253 -28.17 -7.59 -23.08
CA MET A 253 -28.98 -6.41 -22.94
C MET A 253 -28.32 -5.30 -23.77
N PRO A 254 -29.04 -4.65 -24.71
CA PRO A 254 -28.49 -3.53 -25.46
C PRO A 254 -27.98 -2.43 -24.52
N ALA A 255 -26.82 -1.86 -24.81
CA ALA A 255 -26.23 -0.79 -23.98
C ALA A 255 -27.20 0.38 -23.74
N ALA A 256 -28.05 0.70 -24.72
CA ALA A 256 -29.07 1.75 -24.62
C ALA A 256 -30.18 1.47 -23.58
N ARG A 257 -30.40 0.20 -23.19
CA ARG A 257 -31.38 -0.18 -22.15
C ARG A 257 -30.77 -0.26 -20.75
N ARG A 258 -29.45 -0.10 -20.58
CA ARG A 258 -28.81 -0.12 -19.26
C ARG A 258 -28.90 1.25 -18.58
N ASN A 259 -29.60 1.28 -17.44
CA ASN A 259 -29.75 2.48 -16.62
C ASN A 259 -28.63 2.65 -15.58
N ARG A 260 -27.78 1.65 -15.38
CA ARG A 260 -26.68 1.67 -14.40
C ARG A 260 -25.42 0.99 -14.96
N ASP A 261 -24.27 1.36 -14.40
CA ASP A 261 -23.01 0.65 -14.62
C ASP A 261 -23.08 -0.79 -14.09
N ALA A 262 -22.31 -1.69 -14.68
CA ALA A 262 -22.29 -3.09 -14.25
C ALA A 262 -21.39 -3.24 -13.03
N ASP A 263 -21.99 -3.60 -11.90
CA ASP A 263 -21.33 -3.80 -10.61
C ASP A 263 -21.47 -5.25 -10.10
N ASP A 264 -21.78 -6.18 -11.01
CA ASP A 264 -22.07 -7.60 -10.69
C ASP A 264 -20.83 -8.39 -10.26
N VAL A 265 -19.63 -7.95 -10.65
CA VAL A 265 -18.39 -8.71 -10.48
C VAL A 265 -17.74 -8.40 -9.15
N ILE A 266 -17.83 -9.37 -8.23
CA ILE A 266 -17.22 -9.33 -6.91
C ILE A 266 -16.16 -10.43 -6.83
N LEU A 267 -14.93 -10.02 -6.54
CA LEU A 267 -13.75 -10.88 -6.51
C LEU A 267 -13.21 -10.95 -5.09
N ASP A 268 -13.11 -12.16 -4.55
CA ASP A 268 -12.37 -12.43 -3.32
C ASP A 268 -10.89 -12.59 -3.67
N ALA A 269 -10.13 -11.50 -3.56
CA ALA A 269 -8.77 -11.42 -4.09
C ALA A 269 -7.79 -12.36 -3.37
N GLU A 270 -8.02 -12.63 -2.09
CA GLU A 270 -7.22 -13.56 -1.30
C GLU A 270 -7.43 -14.99 -1.81
N ARG A 271 -8.68 -15.44 -1.94
CA ARG A 271 -8.98 -16.80 -2.42
C ARG A 271 -8.59 -17.04 -3.87
N LEU A 272 -8.82 -16.06 -4.74
CA LEU A 272 -8.55 -16.19 -6.18
C LEU A 272 -7.06 -16.15 -6.50
N THR A 273 -6.23 -15.61 -5.60
CA THR A 273 -4.78 -15.72 -5.69
C THR A 273 -4.33 -17.16 -5.50
N ASP A 274 -4.76 -17.80 -4.41
CA ASP A 274 -4.31 -19.14 -4.04
C ASP A 274 -4.74 -20.19 -5.07
N ALA A 275 -5.93 -20.02 -5.65
CA ALA A 275 -6.45 -20.90 -6.69
C ALA A 275 -5.70 -20.82 -8.03
N SER A 276 -4.94 -19.74 -8.28
CA SER A 276 -4.13 -19.58 -9.50
C SER A 276 -2.69 -20.11 -9.35
N ALA A 277 -2.33 -20.60 -8.17
CA ALA A 277 -1.02 -21.18 -7.86
C ALA A 277 -0.99 -22.73 -7.95
N VAL A 278 -2.08 -23.33 -8.44
CA VAL A 278 -2.24 -24.78 -8.72
C VAL A 278 -2.55 -24.95 -10.20
#